data_AF-A0A965PIB8-F1
#
_entry.id   AF-A0A965PIB8-F1
#
_cell.length_a   1.000
_cell.length_b   1.000
_cell.length_c   1.000
_cell.angle_alpha   90.00
_cell.angle_beta   90.00
_cell.angle_gamma   90.00
#
_symmetry.space_group_name_H-M   'P 1'
#
loop_
_entity.id
_entity.type
_entity.pdbx_description
1 polymer ?
#
loop_
_entity_poly.entity_id
_entity_poly.type
_entity_poly.pdbx_seq_one_letter_code
_entity_poly.pdbx_strand_id
1 'polypeptide(L)'
;MNVNTYIEKAPEMAALENKLRVQYMPQQRQLERQLSALDQQAATLSALQLERQYGGQRTLEGLRRAYEMSPQAYALNRGLGTQMTRQFEQLYGRSPYASVEPSVAFAPREMPASYYGTIGTNISQPRMGA
;
A
#
# COMPACT_ATOMS: atom_id res chain seq x y z
N MET A 1 -12.86 12.40 -37.56
CA MET A 1 -12.87 13.86 -37.31
C MET A 1 -11.64 14.17 -36.47
N ASN A 2 -10.71 14.94 -37.02
CA ASN A 2 -9.39 15.22 -36.42
C ASN A 2 -9.51 16.45 -35.52
N VAL A 3 -9.09 16.38 -34.26
CA VAL A 3 -9.21 17.46 -33.24
C VAL A 3 -8.65 18.81 -33.75
N ASN A 4 -7.68 18.76 -34.66
CA ASN A 4 -7.10 19.93 -35.32
C ASN A 4 -8.10 20.76 -36.15
N THR A 5 -9.23 20.18 -36.60
CA THR A 5 -10.25 20.90 -37.38
C THR A 5 -11.22 21.74 -36.54
N TYR A 6 -11.26 21.54 -35.21
CA TYR A 6 -12.11 22.33 -34.30
C TYR A 6 -11.44 23.62 -33.81
N ILE A 7 -10.11 23.67 -33.79
CA ILE A 7 -9.34 24.83 -33.30
C ILE A 7 -9.44 26.02 -34.26
N GLU A 8 -9.58 25.77 -35.57
CA GLU A 8 -9.67 26.83 -36.59
C GLU A 8 -11.03 27.53 -36.64
N LYS A 9 -12.12 26.92 -36.14
CA LYS A 9 -13.49 27.46 -36.34
C LYS A 9 -14.10 28.23 -35.16
N ALA A 10 -13.50 28.19 -33.96
CA ALA A 10 -14.05 28.92 -32.81
C ALA A 10 -12.98 29.24 -31.74
N PRO A 11 -12.16 30.30 -31.91
CA PRO A 11 -11.15 30.68 -30.92
C PRO A 11 -11.74 30.99 -29.54
N GLU A 12 -13.00 31.43 -29.48
CA GLU A 12 -13.71 31.70 -28.22
C GLU A 12 -14.05 30.43 -27.43
N MET A 13 -14.37 29.32 -28.11
CA MET A 13 -14.61 28.03 -27.46
C MET A 13 -13.33 27.43 -26.90
N ALA A 14 -12.21 27.52 -27.64
CA ALA A 14 -10.90 27.10 -27.16
C ALA A 14 -10.42 27.95 -25.97
N ALA A 15 -10.68 29.25 -25.97
CA ALA A 15 -10.39 30.14 -24.84
C ALA A 15 -11.25 29.82 -23.61
N LEU A 16 -12.53 29.50 -23.81
CA LEU A 16 -13.45 29.06 -22.75
C LEU A 16 -13.00 27.73 -22.14
N GLU A 17 -12.66 26.74 -22.96
CA GLU A 17 -12.15 25.43 -22.51
C GLU A 17 -10.85 25.60 -21.73
N ASN A 18 -9.93 26.43 -22.20
CA ASN A 18 -8.67 26.66 -21.50
C ASN A 18 -8.90 27.39 -20.16
N LYS A 19 -9.86 28.32 -20.08
CA LYS A 19 -10.28 28.96 -18.81
C LYS A 19 -10.87 27.95 -17.84
N LEU A 20 -11.80 27.11 -18.29
CA LEU A 20 -12.40 26.03 -17.48
C LEU A 20 -11.31 25.06 -17.00
N ARG A 21 -10.37 24.70 -17.87
CA ARG A 21 -9.24 23.84 -17.53
C ARG A 21 -8.35 24.48 -16.46
N VAL A 22 -8.01 25.77 -16.58
CA VAL A 22 -7.22 26.49 -15.57
C VAL A 22 -7.96 26.58 -14.24
N GLN A 23 -9.27 26.79 -14.26
CA GLN A 23 -10.10 26.95 -13.07
C GLN A 23 -10.31 25.63 -12.31
N TYR A 24 -10.53 24.52 -13.02
CA TYR A 24 -10.94 23.25 -12.41
C TYR A 24 -9.84 22.17 -12.37
N MET A 25 -8.83 22.18 -13.25
CA MET A 25 -7.72 21.20 -13.20
C MET A 25 -6.97 21.19 -11.87
N PRO A 26 -6.70 22.33 -11.19
CA PRO A 26 -6.02 22.29 -9.90
C PRO A 26 -6.84 21.55 -8.85
N GLN A 27 -8.15 21.80 -8.79
CA GLN A 27 -9.07 21.11 -7.88
C GLN A 27 -9.20 19.63 -8.24
N GLN A 28 -9.33 19.29 -9.53
CA GLN A 28 -9.39 17.90 -9.99
C GLN A 28 -8.12 17.13 -9.62
N ARG A 29 -6.92 17.70 -9.88
CA ARG A 29 -5.64 17.10 -9.46
C ARG A 29 -5.48 17.01 -7.94
N GLN A 30 -6.13 17.89 -7.18
CA GLN A 30 -6.13 17.82 -5.72
C GLN A 30 -7.03 16.69 -5.23
N LEU A 31 -8.22 16.55 -5.81
CA LEU A 31 -9.15 15.44 -5.56
C LEU A 31 -8.54 14.08 -5.94
N GLU A 32 -7.90 13.97 -7.10
CA GLU A 32 -7.20 12.75 -7.53
C GLU A 32 -6.06 12.37 -6.57
N ARG A 33 -5.29 13.36 -6.09
CA ARG A 33 -4.26 13.12 -5.06
C ARG A 33 -4.85 12.68 -3.73
N GLN A 34 -5.98 13.28 -3.31
CA GLN A 34 -6.68 12.87 -2.09
C GLN A 34 -7.23 11.45 -2.21
N LEU A 35 -7.86 11.10 -3.34
CA LEU A 35 -8.33 9.75 -3.62
C LEU A 35 -7.17 8.74 -3.62
N SER A 36 -6.06 9.06 -4.28
CA SER A 36 -4.87 8.21 -4.26
C SER A 36 -4.30 8.03 -2.84
N ALA A 37 -4.31 9.07 -2.01
CA ALA A 37 -3.87 8.98 -0.63
C ALA A 37 -4.81 8.12 0.23
N LEU A 38 -6.13 8.25 0.03
CA LEU A 38 -7.14 7.44 0.68
C LEU A 38 -7.04 5.96 0.27
N ASP A 39 -6.80 5.67 -1.00
CA ASP A 39 -6.59 4.31 -1.50
C ASP A 39 -5.33 3.68 -0.88
N GLN A 40 -4.23 4.44 -0.80
CA GLN A 40 -3.03 4.01 -0.10
C GLN A 40 -3.30 3.75 1.39
N GLN A 41 -4.07 4.63 2.03
CA GLN A 41 -4.46 4.46 3.44
C GLN A 41 -5.32 3.20 3.63
N ALA A 42 -6.31 2.97 2.78
CA ALA A 42 -7.15 1.77 2.83
C ALA A 42 -6.33 0.48 2.61
N ALA A 43 -5.36 0.50 1.68
CA ALA A 43 -4.44 -0.60 1.46
C ALA A 43 -3.56 -0.87 2.70
N THR A 44 -3.01 0.16 3.34
CA THR A 44 -2.22 -0.03 4.58
C THR A 44 -3.06 -0.51 5.75
N LEU A 45 -4.28 0.01 5.92
CA LEU A 45 -5.19 -0.41 6.99
C LEU A 45 -5.64 -1.86 6.81
N SER A 46 -6.01 -2.25 5.59
CA SER A 46 -6.35 -3.65 5.29
C SER A 46 -5.16 -4.58 5.53
N ALA A 47 -3.95 -4.18 5.14
CA ALA A 47 -2.74 -4.95 5.43
C ALA A 47 -2.48 -5.08 6.94
N LEU A 48 -2.61 -4.00 7.70
CA LEU A 48 -2.44 -3.99 9.16
C LEU A 48 -3.52 -4.84 9.86
N GLN A 49 -4.75 -4.81 9.38
CA GLN A 49 -5.85 -5.59 9.92
C GLN A 49 -5.66 -7.08 9.64
N LEU A 50 -5.17 -7.44 8.45
CA LEU A 50 -4.77 -8.80 8.10
C LEU A 50 -3.59 -9.28 8.96
N GLU A 51 -2.59 -8.43 9.20
CA GLU A 51 -1.45 -8.74 10.06
C GLU A 51 -1.87 -8.97 11.51
N ARG A 52 -2.77 -8.13 12.04
CA ARG A 52 -3.33 -8.31 13.40
C ARG A 52 -4.17 -9.58 13.52
N GLN A 53 -4.95 -9.92 12.49
CA GLN A 53 -5.86 -11.06 12.52
C GLN A 53 -5.16 -12.39 12.27
N TYR A 54 -4.13 -12.41 11.41
CA TYR A 54 -3.55 -13.65 10.90
C TYR A 54 -2.02 -13.74 11.02
N GLY A 55 -1.35 -12.68 11.43
CA GLY A 55 0.09 -12.62 11.66
C GLY A 55 0.97 -12.72 10.41
N GLY A 56 2.29 -12.69 10.65
CA GLY A 56 3.32 -12.64 9.61
C GLY A 56 3.44 -13.89 8.72
N GLN A 57 2.82 -15.03 9.07
CA GLN A 57 2.82 -16.20 8.17
C GLN A 57 1.93 -15.96 6.95
N ARG A 58 0.83 -15.20 7.10
CA ARG A 58 -0.11 -14.94 6.01
C ARG A 58 0.34 -13.81 5.08
N THR A 59 1.29 -12.97 5.51
CA THR A 59 1.87 -11.91 4.66
C THR A 59 2.78 -12.49 3.58
N LEU A 60 3.57 -13.53 3.88
CA LEU A 60 4.33 -14.27 2.87
C LEU A 60 3.43 -15.01 1.87
N GLU A 61 2.37 -15.66 2.37
CA GLU A 61 1.35 -16.27 1.53
C GLU A 61 0.59 -15.23 0.68
N GLY A 62 0.39 -14.01 1.20
CA GLY A 62 -0.16 -12.89 0.45
C GLY A 62 0.75 -12.46 -0.72
N LEU A 63 2.06 -12.33 -0.47
CA LEU A 63 3.04 -12.05 -1.52
C LEU A 63 3.10 -13.17 -2.57
N ARG A 64 2.99 -14.43 -2.12
CA ARG A 64 2.93 -15.59 -3.01
C ARG A 64 1.71 -15.54 -3.92
N ARG A 65 0.52 -15.27 -3.37
CA ARG A 65 -0.70 -15.12 -4.18
C ARG A 65 -0.64 -13.92 -5.11
N ALA A 66 -0.05 -12.80 -4.69
CA ALA A 66 0.14 -11.64 -5.55
C ALA A 66 1.02 -12.00 -6.76
N TYR A 67 2.07 -12.79 -6.56
CA TYR A 67 2.88 -13.34 -7.64
C TYR A 67 2.10 -14.31 -8.53
N GLU A 68 1.32 -15.23 -7.96
CA GLU A 68 0.52 -16.20 -8.73
C GLU A 68 -0.60 -15.54 -9.54
N MET A 69 -1.22 -14.49 -9.01
CA MET A 69 -2.29 -13.74 -9.68
C MET A 69 -1.77 -12.87 -10.83
N SER A 70 -0.61 -12.21 -10.64
CA SER A 70 0.00 -11.38 -11.68
C SER A 70 1.53 -11.32 -11.53
N PRO A 71 2.27 -12.26 -12.17
CA PRO A 71 3.73 -12.31 -12.08
C PRO A 71 4.40 -11.05 -12.62
N GLN A 72 3.88 -10.48 -13.72
CA GLN A 72 4.46 -9.31 -14.38
C GLN A 72 4.30 -8.06 -13.52
N ALA A 73 3.11 -7.83 -12.93
CA ALA A 73 2.87 -6.69 -12.07
C ALA A 73 3.70 -6.79 -10.77
N TYR A 74 3.79 -7.99 -10.20
CA TYR A 74 4.62 -8.25 -9.04
C TYR A 74 6.10 -7.93 -9.32
N ALA A 75 6.64 -8.43 -10.44
CA ALA A 75 8.02 -8.18 -10.85
C ALA A 75 8.27 -6.68 -11.13
N LEU A 76 7.33 -5.99 -11.79
CA LEU A 76 7.43 -4.56 -12.07
C LEU A 76 7.52 -3.75 -10.77
N ASN A 77 6.62 -3.98 -9.82
CA ASN A 77 6.61 -3.30 -8.52
C ASN A 77 7.94 -3.52 -7.77
N ARG A 78 8.46 -4.75 -7.79
CA ARG A 78 9.78 -5.08 -7.24
C ARG A 78 10.92 -4.36 -7.96
N GLY A 79 10.85 -4.30 -9.30
CA GLY A 79 11.83 -3.63 -10.14
C GLY A 79 11.89 -2.12 -9.88
N LEU A 80 10.72 -1.46 -9.79
CA LEU A 80 10.61 -0.05 -9.45
C LEU A 80 11.21 0.25 -8.07
N GLY A 81 10.88 -0.56 -7.06
CA GLY A 81 11.48 -0.42 -5.73
C GLY A 81 13.00 -0.55 -5.76
N THR A 82 13.53 -1.53 -6.50
CA THR A 82 14.98 -1.72 -6.66
C THR A 82 15.65 -0.54 -7.36
N GLN A 83 15.02 0.04 -8.37
CA GLN A 83 15.54 1.23 -9.04
C GLN A 83 15.59 2.43 -8.10
N MET A 84 14.55 2.66 -7.29
CA MET A 84 14.54 3.72 -6.29
C MET A 84 15.64 3.52 -5.24
N THR A 85 15.84 2.28 -4.76
CA THR A 85 16.93 1.95 -3.84
C THR A 85 18.30 2.29 -4.43
N ARG A 86 18.55 1.92 -5.69
CA ARG A 86 19.82 2.22 -6.36
C ARG A 86 20.03 3.71 -6.56
N GLN A 87 18.99 4.45 -6.96
CA GLN A 87 19.09 5.90 -7.11
C GLN A 87 19.41 6.58 -5.78
N PHE A 88 18.77 6.14 -4.70
CA PHE A 88 19.09 6.62 -3.35
C PHE A 88 20.54 6.32 -2.97
N GLU A 89 20.99 5.08 -3.19
CA GLU A 89 22.37 4.67 -2.91
C GLU A 89 23.38 5.47 -3.70
N GLN A 90 23.11 5.77 -4.97
CA GLN A 90 23.96 6.61 -5.81
C GLN A 90 24.00 8.06 -5.31
N LEU A 91 22.88 8.62 -4.86
CA LEU A 91 22.78 10.00 -4.40
C LEU A 91 23.43 10.21 -3.03
N TYR A 92 23.26 9.26 -2.12
CA TYR A 92 23.63 9.44 -0.72
C TYR A 92 24.81 8.58 -0.27
N GLY A 93 25.28 7.65 -1.10
CA GLY A 93 26.40 6.75 -0.79
C GLY A 93 26.08 5.70 0.29
N ARG A 94 24.81 5.54 0.67
CA ARG A 94 24.33 4.63 1.72
C ARG A 94 23.00 4.03 1.32
N SER A 95 22.77 2.77 1.73
CA SER A 95 21.50 2.10 1.49
C SER A 95 20.35 2.83 2.22
N PRO A 96 19.17 2.99 1.59
CA PRO A 96 18.03 3.61 2.27
C PRO A 96 17.60 2.81 3.50
N TYR A 97 17.90 1.51 3.56
CA TYR A 97 17.67 0.68 4.75
C TYR A 97 18.51 1.13 5.96
N ALA A 98 19.66 1.76 5.76
CA ALA A 98 20.49 2.31 6.84
C ALA A 98 19.90 3.57 7.48
N SER A 99 18.90 4.19 6.84
CA SER A 99 18.19 5.35 7.37
C SER A 99 16.99 4.97 8.23
N VAL A 100 16.61 3.69 8.25
CA VAL A 100 15.53 3.18 9.10
C VAL A 100 16.05 3.05 10.53
N GLU A 101 15.29 3.57 11.48
CA GLU A 101 15.65 3.53 12.89
C GLU A 101 15.76 2.06 13.37
N PRO A 102 16.80 1.69 14.15
CA PRO A 102 17.06 0.28 14.48
C PRO A 102 15.91 -0.41 15.18
N SER A 103 15.16 0.29 16.05
CA SER A 103 14.01 -0.32 16.71
C SER A 103 12.89 -0.67 15.74
N VAL A 104 12.72 0.06 14.64
CA VAL A 104 11.81 -0.28 13.54
C VAL A 104 12.35 -1.42 12.68
N ALA A 105 13.64 -1.38 12.32
CA ALA A 105 14.26 -2.38 11.44
C ALA A 105 14.33 -3.78 12.09
N PHE A 106 14.53 -3.83 13.41
CA PHE A 106 14.75 -5.07 14.17
C PHE A 106 13.69 -5.32 15.25
N ALA A 107 12.54 -4.63 15.20
CA ALA A 107 11.45 -4.83 16.14
C ALA A 107 11.08 -6.33 16.25
N PRO A 108 10.95 -6.87 17.47
CA PRO A 108 10.37 -8.18 17.68
C PRO A 108 8.98 -8.22 17.06
N ARG A 109 8.75 -9.17 16.15
CA ARG A 109 7.42 -9.37 15.57
C ARG A 109 6.54 -10.03 16.63
N GLU A 110 5.53 -9.32 17.11
CA GLU A 110 4.52 -9.93 17.98
C GLU A 110 3.92 -11.14 17.25
N MET A 111 3.92 -12.29 17.91
CA MET A 111 3.27 -13.47 17.34
C MET A 111 1.77 -13.19 17.22
N PRO A 112 1.11 -13.61 16.13
CA PRO A 112 -0.33 -13.45 15.99
C PRO A 112 -1.05 -14.04 17.21
N ALA A 113 -2.06 -13.32 17.69
CA ALA A 113 -2.91 -13.80 18.75
C ALA A 113 -3.56 -15.14 18.34
N SER A 114 -3.24 -16.20 19.08
CA SER A 114 -3.78 -17.53 18.83
C SER A 114 -5.18 -17.64 19.45
N TYR A 115 -6.21 -17.28 18.68
CA TYR A 115 -7.61 -17.35 19.12
C TYR A 115 -8.20 -18.77 19.17
N TYR A 116 -7.50 -19.76 18.60
CA TYR A 116 -7.91 -21.18 18.58
C TYR A 116 -7.02 -22.07 19.45
N GLY A 117 -6.22 -21.49 20.35
CA GLY A 117 -5.50 -22.28 21.33
C GLY A 117 -6.48 -23.08 22.19
N THR A 118 -6.24 -24.39 22.33
CA THR A 118 -7.01 -25.23 23.24
C THR A 118 -6.92 -24.64 24.65
N ILE A 119 -8.07 -24.20 25.19
CA ILE A 119 -8.20 -23.87 26.61
C ILE A 119 -7.77 -25.14 27.36
N GLY A 120 -6.66 -25.08 28.08
CA GLY A 120 -6.15 -26.22 28.84
C GLY A 120 -7.24 -26.75 29.74
N THR A 121 -7.60 -28.03 29.57
CA THR A 121 -8.59 -28.73 30.40
C THR A 121 -7.99 -29.07 31.76
N ASN A 122 -7.61 -28.05 32.55
CA ASN A 122 -7.24 -28.21 33.96
C ASN A 122 -8.46 -27.99 34.85
N ILE A 123 -9.58 -28.67 34.56
CA ILE A 123 -10.66 -28.82 35.53
C ILE A 123 -10.31 -30.05 36.37
N SER A 124 -9.45 -29.88 37.38
CA SER A 124 -9.29 -30.89 38.42
C SER A 124 -10.62 -31.01 39.16
N GLN A 125 -11.21 -32.21 39.17
CA GLN A 125 -12.41 -32.54 39.96
C GLN A 125 -12.32 -31.92 41.37
N PRO A 126 -13.26 -31.06 41.78
CA PRO A 126 -13.32 -30.67 43.19
C PRO A 126 -13.60 -31.93 44.00
N ARG A 127 -12.73 -32.24 44.98
CA ARG A 127 -12.97 -33.33 45.92
C ARG A 127 -14.28 -33.04 46.64
N MET A 128 -15.34 -33.78 46.30
CA MET A 128 -16.55 -33.84 47.12
C MET A 128 -16.15 -34.55 48.41
N GLY A 129 -16.00 -33.78 49.48
CA GLY A 129 -15.70 -34.29 50.82
C GLY A 129 -16.82 -35.19 51.33
N ALA A 130 -16.41 -36.19 52.11
CA ALA A 130 -17.23 -37.22 52.75
C ALA A 130 -18.23 -36.66 53.78
#